data_AF-A0A537J7P9-F1
#
_entry.id   AF-A0A537J7P9-F1
#
_cell.length_a   1.000
_cell.length_b   1.000
_cell.length_c   1.000
_cell.angle_alpha   90.00
_cell.angle_beta   90.00
_cell.angle_gamma   90.00
#
_symmetry.space_group_name_H-M   'P 1'
#
loop_
_entity.id
_entity.type
_entity.pdbx_description
1 polymer ?
#
loop_
_entity_poly.entity_id
_entity_poly.type
_entity_poly.pdbx_seq_one_letter_code
_entity_poly.pdbx_strand_id
1 'polypeptide(L)'
;MPEAPQFPAGPFVADDVHDDRWRSAWIDEIERAPTRLREAVAGLSDGQLDTRYRNWTIRQIVHHLADSHLNGYGRFKLALTEERPTIKPYDESRWSLLADAQRAAVEPSLQLLEGVHARWAYLLRSLAPDAFERSFYHPESRE
;
A
#
# COMPACT_ATOMS: atom_id res chain seq x y z
N MET A 1 -1.90 1.31 -30.24
CA MET A 1 -1.97 0.25 -29.20
C MET A 1 -3.10 0.62 -28.25
N PRO A 2 -3.88 -0.34 -27.73
CA PRO A 2 -4.90 -0.03 -26.73
C PRO A 2 -4.27 0.62 -25.49
N GLU A 3 -5.02 1.50 -24.83
CA GLU A 3 -4.58 2.13 -23.57
C GLU A 3 -4.37 1.05 -22.49
N ALA A 4 -3.37 1.23 -21.63
CA ALA A 4 -3.12 0.32 -20.52
C ALA A 4 -4.35 0.28 -19.58
N PRO A 5 -4.75 -0.91 -19.08
CA PRO A 5 -5.95 -1.05 -18.25
C PRO A 5 -5.81 -0.27 -16.92
N GLN A 6 -6.91 0.27 -16.40
CA GLN A 6 -6.89 0.93 -15.08
C GLN A 6 -6.66 -0.07 -13.95
N PHE A 7 -7.34 -1.22 -14.06
CA PHE A 7 -7.33 -2.29 -13.08
C PHE A 7 -6.80 -3.57 -13.75
N PRO A 8 -5.48 -3.71 -13.94
CA PRO A 8 -4.90 -4.87 -14.62
C PRO A 8 -5.20 -6.20 -13.90
N ALA A 9 -5.44 -6.14 -12.58
CA ALA A 9 -5.84 -7.28 -11.75
C ALA A 9 -7.36 -7.35 -11.48
N GLY A 10 -8.16 -6.51 -12.14
CA GLY A 10 -9.59 -6.32 -11.81
C GLY A 10 -9.82 -5.36 -10.64
N PRO A 11 -11.06 -4.89 -10.44
CA PRO A 11 -11.42 -4.04 -9.31
C PRO A 11 -11.33 -4.82 -8.00
N PHE A 12 -11.12 -4.11 -6.89
CA PHE A 12 -11.29 -4.71 -5.56
C PHE A 12 -12.75 -5.12 -5.36
N VAL A 13 -12.96 -6.35 -4.91
CA VAL A 13 -14.26 -6.89 -4.51
C VAL A 13 -14.10 -7.33 -3.06
N ALA A 14 -14.88 -6.75 -2.16
CA ALA A 14 -14.87 -7.16 -0.76
C ALA A 14 -15.42 -8.58 -0.64
N ASP A 15 -14.67 -9.48 0.02
CA ASP A 15 -15.15 -10.82 0.32
C ASP A 15 -16.25 -10.77 1.38
N ASP A 16 -17.28 -11.61 1.26
CA ASP A 16 -18.37 -11.70 2.26
C ASP A 16 -17.93 -12.41 3.55
N VAL A 17 -16.76 -13.06 3.54
CA VAL A 17 -16.24 -13.89 4.64
C VAL A 17 -14.81 -13.50 4.98
N HIS A 18 -14.60 -13.02 6.21
CA HIS A 18 -13.30 -12.60 6.74
C HIS A 18 -12.85 -13.45 7.93
N ASP A 19 -13.03 -14.77 7.85
CA ASP A 19 -12.64 -15.68 8.93
C ASP A 19 -11.11 -15.74 9.14
N ASP A 20 -10.66 -16.44 10.19
CA ASP A 20 -9.24 -16.54 10.55
C ASP A 20 -8.36 -17.05 9.41
N ARG A 21 -8.89 -17.95 8.58
CA ARG A 21 -8.15 -18.52 7.46
C ARG A 21 -7.88 -17.45 6.39
N TRP A 22 -8.92 -16.71 6.00
CA TRP A 22 -8.77 -15.63 5.02
C TRP A 22 -7.90 -14.50 5.54
N ARG A 23 -8.08 -14.11 6.81
CA ARG A 23 -7.21 -13.11 7.46
C ARG A 23 -5.75 -13.54 7.44
N SER A 24 -5.44 -14.79 7.79
CA SER A 24 -4.08 -15.29 7.73
C SER A 24 -3.51 -15.24 6.30
N ALA A 25 -4.31 -15.59 5.29
CA ALA A 25 -3.88 -15.54 3.89
C ALA A 25 -3.60 -14.11 3.42
N TRP A 26 -4.42 -13.12 3.80
CA TRP A 26 -4.15 -11.72 3.44
C TRP A 26 -2.94 -11.14 4.18
N ILE A 27 -2.73 -11.52 5.43
CA ILE A 27 -1.52 -11.12 6.17
C ILE A 27 -0.26 -11.71 5.51
N ASP A 28 -0.32 -12.95 5.04
CA ASP A 28 0.75 -13.58 4.27
C ASP A 28 1.03 -12.81 2.95
N GLU A 29 0.01 -12.33 2.25
CA GLU A 29 0.19 -11.50 1.06
C GLU A 29 0.82 -10.14 1.38
N ILE A 30 0.42 -9.50 2.49
CA ILE A 30 1.10 -8.29 2.99
C ILE A 30 2.58 -8.60 3.21
N GLU A 31 2.92 -9.67 3.92
CA GLU A 31 4.31 -10.02 4.23
C GLU A 31 5.15 -10.29 2.98
N ARG A 32 4.57 -10.88 1.92
CA ARG A 32 5.28 -11.23 0.67
C ARG A 32 5.38 -10.08 -0.33
N ALA A 33 4.49 -9.09 -0.27
CA ALA A 33 4.40 -8.02 -1.25
C ALA A 33 5.72 -7.25 -1.50
N PRO A 34 6.54 -6.87 -0.49
CA PRO A 34 7.78 -6.15 -0.72
C PRO A 34 8.80 -6.96 -1.55
N THR A 35 8.90 -8.26 -1.28
CA THR A 35 9.78 -9.17 -2.05
C THR A 35 9.34 -9.25 -3.51
N ARG A 36 8.03 -9.45 -3.75
CA ARG A 36 7.48 -9.50 -5.11
C ARG A 36 7.69 -8.20 -5.88
N LEU A 37 7.54 -7.04 -5.21
CA LEU A 37 7.80 -5.74 -5.82
C LEU A 37 9.28 -5.58 -6.17
N ARG A 38 10.18 -5.97 -5.25
CA ARG A 38 11.63 -5.95 -5.48
C ARG A 38 12.02 -6.80 -6.68
N GLU A 39 11.47 -8.01 -6.79
CA GLU A 39 11.69 -8.90 -7.95
C GLU A 39 11.17 -8.28 -9.25
N ALA A 40 9.98 -7.66 -9.22
CA ALA A 40 9.37 -7.05 -10.39
C ALA A 40 10.16 -5.87 -10.97
N VAL A 41 10.92 -5.15 -10.13
CA VAL A 41 11.75 -4.01 -10.56
C VAL A 41 13.25 -4.34 -10.61
N ALA A 42 13.62 -5.58 -10.30
CA ALA A 42 15.01 -6.01 -10.29
C ALA A 42 15.62 -5.92 -11.71
N GLY A 43 16.78 -5.28 -11.81
CA GLY A 43 17.52 -5.14 -13.07
C GLY A 43 16.95 -4.12 -14.06
N LEU A 44 15.88 -3.38 -13.70
CA LEU A 44 15.41 -2.26 -14.52
C LEU A 44 16.44 -1.12 -14.50
N SER A 45 16.74 -0.60 -15.68
CA SER A 45 17.51 0.65 -15.83
C SER A 45 16.68 1.87 -15.43
N ASP A 46 17.35 3.01 -15.18
CA ASP A 46 16.65 4.27 -14.89
C ASP A 46 15.65 4.66 -15.99
N GLY A 47 16.01 4.48 -17.27
CA GLY A 47 15.08 4.75 -18.38
C GLY A 47 13.85 3.83 -18.38
N GLN A 48 13.99 2.58 -17.92
CA GLN A 48 12.86 1.67 -17.76
C GLN A 48 12.03 2.04 -16.53
N LEU A 49 12.65 2.39 -15.40
CA LEU A 49 11.95 2.91 -14.23
C LEU A 49 11.14 4.18 -14.54
N ASP A 50 11.62 4.99 -15.48
CA ASP A 50 10.95 6.21 -15.94
C ASP A 50 9.90 5.95 -17.05
N THR A 51 9.69 4.68 -17.42
CA THR A 51 8.62 4.30 -18.36
C THR A 51 7.26 4.51 -17.70
N ARG A 52 6.38 5.19 -18.44
CA ARG A 52 5.05 5.59 -17.98
C ARG A 52 4.03 4.46 -18.12
N TYR A 53 3.38 4.11 -17.02
CA TYR A 53 2.12 3.37 -16.96
C TYR A 53 0.98 4.35 -16.66
N ARG A 54 0.21 4.69 -17.70
CA ARG A 54 -0.85 5.72 -17.63
C ARG A 54 -0.35 7.06 -17.08
N ASN A 55 -0.74 7.45 -15.87
CA ASN A 55 -0.42 8.74 -15.25
C ASN A 55 0.93 8.76 -14.50
N TRP A 56 1.52 7.60 -14.17
CA TRP A 56 2.74 7.50 -13.37
C TRP A 56 3.83 6.68 -14.04
N THR A 57 5.09 6.95 -13.73
CA THR A 57 6.20 6.06 -14.08
C THR A 57 6.27 4.87 -13.13
N ILE A 58 7.00 3.81 -13.50
CA ILE A 58 7.26 2.68 -12.60
C ILE A 58 7.91 3.18 -11.30
N ARG A 59 8.86 4.12 -11.39
CA ARG A 59 9.49 4.79 -10.24
C ARG A 59 8.46 5.42 -9.30
N GLN A 60 7.56 6.25 -9.85
CA GLN A 60 6.50 6.90 -9.07
C GLN A 60 5.54 5.88 -8.43
N ILE A 61 5.22 4.78 -9.11
CA ILE A 61 4.40 3.71 -8.57
C ILE A 61 5.08 3.04 -7.36
N VAL A 62 6.39 2.74 -7.46
CA VAL A 62 7.14 2.15 -6.33
C VAL A 62 7.17 3.08 -5.12
N HIS A 63 7.40 4.38 -5.33
CA HIS A 63 7.37 5.36 -4.25
C HIS A 63 5.97 5.49 -3.63
N HIS A 64 4.93 5.56 -4.46
CA HIS A 64 3.55 5.63 -4.00
C HIS A 64 3.15 4.41 -3.15
N LEU A 65 3.58 3.19 -3.51
CA LEU A 65 3.32 2.00 -2.70
C LEU A 65 3.90 2.15 -1.29
N ALA A 66 5.12 2.67 -1.16
CA ALA A 66 5.72 2.92 0.15
C ALA A 66 4.94 3.99 0.96
N ASP A 67 4.58 5.10 0.33
CA ASP A 67 3.83 6.19 0.96
C ASP A 67 2.43 5.75 1.41
N SER A 68 1.72 5.06 0.53
CA SER A 68 0.36 4.58 0.78
C SER A 68 0.33 3.57 1.92
N HIS A 69 1.30 2.65 1.96
CA HIS A 69 1.37 1.63 3.00
C HIS A 69 1.88 2.18 4.34
N LEU A 70 2.73 3.21 4.33
CA LEU A 70 3.06 3.95 5.55
C LEU A 70 1.81 4.63 6.16
N ASN A 71 0.99 5.28 5.31
CA ASN A 71 -0.28 5.86 5.74
C ASN A 71 -1.25 4.78 6.23
N GLY A 72 -1.40 3.67 5.49
CA GLY A 72 -2.25 2.54 5.87
C GLY A 72 -1.87 1.96 7.24
N TYR A 73 -0.58 1.72 7.46
CA TYR A 73 -0.07 1.26 8.75
C TYR A 73 -0.41 2.23 9.90
N GLY A 74 -0.26 3.54 9.67
CA GLY A 74 -0.64 4.57 10.62
C GLY A 74 -2.14 4.53 10.96
N ARG A 75 -3.00 4.38 9.94
CA ARG A 75 -4.47 4.28 10.11
C ARG A 75 -4.88 3.06 10.94
N PHE A 76 -4.23 1.91 10.74
CA PHE A 76 -4.45 0.73 11.57
C PHE A 76 -4.15 1.02 13.04
N LYS A 77 -3.04 1.69 13.34
CA LYS A 77 -2.72 2.06 14.72
C LYS A 77 -3.77 2.99 15.32
N LEU A 78 -4.18 4.03 14.60
CA LEU A 78 -5.22 4.95 15.06
C LEU A 78 -6.52 4.20 15.36
N ALA A 79 -7.00 3.37 14.43
CA ALA A 79 -8.21 2.58 14.61
C ALA A 79 -8.14 1.66 15.84
N LEU A 80 -6.96 1.07 16.10
CA LEU A 80 -6.75 0.19 17.25
C LEU A 80 -6.67 0.94 18.60
N THR A 81 -6.31 2.23 18.60
CA THR A 81 -6.07 2.99 19.84
C THR A 81 -7.10 4.07 20.14
N GLU A 82 -7.95 4.42 19.19
CA GLU A 82 -8.94 5.50 19.31
C GLU A 82 -10.35 5.00 18.98
N GLU A 83 -11.38 5.71 19.46
CA GLU A 83 -12.77 5.41 19.14
C GLU A 83 -13.14 6.04 17.79
N ARG A 84 -13.21 5.20 16.74
CA ARG A 84 -13.54 5.57 15.34
C ARG A 84 -12.90 6.91 14.89
N PRO A 85 -11.56 6.99 14.84
CA PRO A 85 -10.87 8.25 14.55
C PRO A 85 -11.11 8.72 13.12
N THR A 86 -11.16 10.04 12.91
CA THR A 86 -11.12 10.63 11.57
C THR A 86 -9.69 10.61 11.05
N ILE A 87 -9.41 9.86 9.98
CA ILE A 87 -8.07 9.79 9.40
C ILE A 87 -7.77 11.03 8.56
N LYS A 88 -6.48 11.30 8.35
CA LYS A 88 -6.01 12.34 7.43
C LYS A 88 -5.90 11.77 6.01
N PRO A 89 -6.65 12.30 5.03
CA PRO A 89 -6.39 12.04 3.63
C PRO A 89 -5.10 12.73 3.17
N TYR A 90 -4.60 12.29 2.02
CA TYR A 90 -3.47 12.91 1.37
C TYR A 90 -3.69 12.87 -0.14
N ASP A 91 -3.19 13.89 -0.85
CA ASP A 91 -3.29 13.99 -2.29
C ASP A 91 -2.13 13.23 -2.93
N GLU A 92 -2.36 11.95 -3.23
CA GLU A 92 -1.37 11.06 -3.86
C GLU A 92 -0.86 11.59 -5.20
N SER A 93 -1.70 12.29 -5.97
CA SER A 93 -1.30 12.90 -7.23
C SER A 93 -0.28 14.00 -6.99
N ARG A 94 -0.49 14.87 -5.99
CA ARG A 94 0.49 15.89 -5.62
C ARG A 94 1.77 15.31 -5.03
N TRP A 95 1.68 14.22 -4.26
CA TRP A 95 2.87 13.53 -3.74
C TRP A 95 3.70 12.96 -4.87
N SER A 96 3.07 12.37 -5.89
CA SER A 96 3.78 11.84 -7.07
C SER A 96 4.54 12.91 -7.88
N LEU A 97 4.20 14.20 -7.70
CA LEU A 97 4.86 15.32 -8.37
C LEU A 97 6.09 15.85 -7.62
N LEU A 98 6.35 15.37 -6.40
CA LEU A 98 7.52 15.78 -5.62
C LEU A 98 8.81 15.24 -6.22
N ALA A 99 9.93 15.92 -5.93
CA ALA A 99 11.22 15.61 -6.55
C ALA A 99 11.73 14.21 -6.20
N ASP A 100 11.47 13.75 -4.98
CA ASP A 100 11.81 12.40 -4.53
C ASP A 100 10.98 11.35 -5.29
N ALA A 101 9.66 11.53 -5.41
CA ALA A 101 8.81 10.62 -6.17
C ALA A 101 9.16 10.58 -7.68
N GLN A 102 9.67 11.68 -8.24
CA GLN A 102 10.02 11.75 -9.66
C GLN A 102 11.42 11.24 -9.99
N ARG A 103 12.37 11.29 -9.06
CA ARG A 103 13.80 11.15 -9.39
C ARG A 103 14.62 10.31 -8.41
N ALA A 104 14.13 10.04 -7.21
CA ALA A 104 14.90 9.25 -6.25
C ALA A 104 15.09 7.82 -6.77
N ALA A 105 16.17 7.17 -6.33
CA ALA A 105 16.31 5.73 -6.51
C ALA A 105 15.16 5.00 -5.79
N VAL A 106 14.71 3.87 -6.34
CA VAL A 106 13.59 3.10 -5.76
C VAL A 106 13.96 2.31 -4.50
N GLU A 107 15.26 2.04 -4.27
CA GLU A 107 15.74 1.20 -3.18
C GLU A 107 15.30 1.66 -1.77
N PRO A 108 15.39 2.96 -1.40
CA PRO A 108 14.88 3.42 -0.11
C PRO A 108 13.38 3.15 0.10
N SER A 109 12.57 3.25 -0.96
CA SER A 109 11.14 2.92 -0.88
C SER A 109 10.90 1.42 -0.74
N LEU A 110 11.70 0.57 -1.39
CA LEU A 110 11.65 -0.88 -1.19
C LEU A 110 11.99 -1.26 0.26
N GLN A 111 13.03 -0.66 0.83
CA GLN A 111 13.41 -0.87 2.24
C GLN A 111 12.36 -0.35 3.22
N LEU A 112 11.78 0.83 2.95
CA LEU A 112 10.70 1.38 3.76
C LEU A 112 9.48 0.45 3.74
N LEU A 113 9.09 -0.03 2.55
CA LEU A 113 7.95 -0.94 2.39
C LEU A 113 8.21 -2.26 3.12
N GLU A 114 9.42 -2.83 2.99
CA GLU A 114 9.83 -4.04 3.71
C GLU A 114 9.72 -3.88 5.24
N GLY A 115 10.26 -2.79 5.80
CA GLY A 115 10.18 -2.51 7.22
C GLY A 115 8.76 -2.25 7.73
N VAL A 116 7.96 -1.51 6.97
CA VAL A 116 6.55 -1.26 7.28
C VAL A 116 5.77 -2.58 7.28
N HIS A 117 5.93 -3.41 6.25
CA HIS A 117 5.20 -4.67 6.13
C HIS A 117 5.59 -5.68 7.20
N ALA A 118 6.87 -5.78 7.55
CA ALA A 118 7.32 -6.65 8.65
C ALA A 118 6.61 -6.27 9.97
N ARG A 119 6.55 -4.97 10.29
CA ARG A 119 5.84 -4.49 11.48
C ARG A 119 4.33 -4.60 11.39
N TRP A 120 3.77 -4.40 10.20
CA TRP A 120 2.33 -4.46 9.98
C TRP A 120 1.83 -5.90 10.07
N ALA A 121 2.51 -6.85 9.44
CA ALA A 121 2.20 -8.27 9.57
C ALA A 121 2.29 -8.73 11.03
N TYR A 122 3.35 -8.36 11.74
CA TYR A 122 3.48 -8.67 13.18
C TYR A 122 2.29 -8.12 13.99
N LEU A 123 1.92 -6.86 13.76
CA LEU A 123 0.76 -6.24 14.41
C LEU A 123 -0.52 -7.05 14.13
N LEU A 124 -0.81 -7.32 12.86
CA LEU A 124 -2.04 -8.02 12.45
C LEU A 124 -2.13 -9.44 13.04
N ARG A 125 -1.01 -10.19 13.08
CA ARG A 125 -0.97 -11.53 13.69
C ARG A 125 -1.16 -11.51 15.21
N SER A 126 -0.91 -10.37 15.87
CA SER A 126 -1.07 -10.22 17.31
C SER A 126 -2.48 -9.85 17.76
N LEU A 127 -3.37 -9.49 16.81
CA LEU A 127 -4.72 -9.03 17.11
C LEU A 127 -5.65 -10.18 17.49
N ALA A 128 -6.45 -9.96 18.54
CA ALA A 128 -7.60 -10.80 18.81
C ALA A 128 -8.69 -10.57 17.74
N PRO A 129 -9.59 -11.55 17.49
CA PRO A 129 -10.59 -11.45 16.43
C PRO A 129 -11.45 -10.19 16.46
N ASP A 130 -11.82 -9.70 17.65
CA ASP A 130 -12.64 -8.51 17.89
C ASP A 130 -11.93 -7.19 17.55
N ALA A 131 -10.59 -7.16 17.63
CA ALA A 131 -9.83 -5.97 17.25
C ALA A 131 -9.92 -5.64 15.76
N PHE A 132 -10.27 -6.61 14.90
CA PHE A 132 -10.50 -6.40 13.48
C PHE A 132 -11.83 -5.70 13.17
N GLU A 133 -12.77 -5.65 14.13
CA GLU A 133 -14.03 -4.90 14.00
C GLU A 133 -13.82 -3.39 14.24
N ARG A 134 -12.63 -2.98 14.68
CA ARG A 134 -12.30 -1.56 14.89
C ARG A 134 -12.16 -0.87 13.54
N SER A 135 -12.77 0.30 13.44
CA SER A 135 -12.83 1.09 12.22
C SER A 135 -12.30 2.51 12.42
N PHE A 136 -12.14 3.22 11.33
CA PHE A 136 -11.87 4.65 11.28
C PHE A 136 -12.87 5.33 10.35
N TYR A 137 -12.97 6.66 10.41
CA TYR A 137 -13.76 7.47 9.49
C TYR A 137 -12.85 8.14 8.45
N HIS A 138 -13.14 7.95 7.17
CA HIS A 138 -12.50 8.58 6.04
C HIS A 138 -13.33 9.80 5.59
N PRO A 139 -12.84 11.04 5.79
CA PRO A 139 -13.65 12.24 5.56
C PRO A 139 -13.99 12.51 4.09
N GLU A 140 -13.20 11.99 3.14
CA GLU A 140 -13.46 12.16 1.70
C GLU A 140 -14.49 11.15 1.14
N SER A 141 -14.35 9.84 1.41
CA SER A 141 -15.36 8.84 1.02
C SER A 141 -16.59 8.84 1.93
N ARG A 142 -16.48 9.48 3.11
CA ARG A 142 -17.52 9.54 4.16
C ARG A 142 -17.88 8.18 4.76
N GLU A 143 -16.91 7.29 4.86
CA GLU A 143 -17.04 5.93 5.39
C GLU A 143 -16.28 5.77 6.71
#